data_AF-A0A523VND2-F1
#
_entry.id   AF-A0A523VND2-F1
#
_cell.length_a   1.000
_cell.length_b   1.000
_cell.length_c   1.000
_cell.angle_alpha   90.00
_cell.angle_beta   90.00
_cell.angle_gamma   90.00
#
_symmetry.space_group_name_H-M   'P 1'
#
loop_
_entity.id
_entity.type
_entity.pdbx_description
1 polymer ?
#
loop_
_entity_poly.entity_id
_entity_poly.type
_entity_poly.pdbx_seq_one_letter_code
_entity_poly.pdbx_strand_id
1 'polypeptide(L)'
;MKLKSHLIESYEQFLNQSLSSTLLKGKETLLSLKNRLIKELKLNLYILIKERIENNYSDYIAYLLKSIQNVKFAIDKPQEIELKFNSKDYKYFIKNFDIIVNLFKNPVEINKDQHDFIGGFKISLTGGFISYDYTIDNLIDKKSSFIQMEISKIINDAEIKGIEKEFENFIQNQKEKISEYLRYYEQIQF
;
A
#
# COMPACT_ATOMS: atom_id res chain seq x y z
N MET A 1 26.36 -48.63 15.64
CA MET A 1 26.57 -47.68 14.52
C MET A 1 25.29 -47.32 13.76
N LYS A 2 24.49 -48.25 13.22
CA LYS A 2 23.27 -47.91 12.44
C LYS A 2 22.21 -47.08 13.18
N LEU A 3 21.93 -47.41 14.45
CA LEU A 3 20.92 -46.66 15.24
C LEU A 3 21.34 -45.19 15.48
N LYS A 4 22.63 -44.95 15.70
CA LYS A 4 23.21 -43.61 15.90
C LYS A 4 23.16 -42.78 14.63
N SER A 5 23.57 -43.34 13.48
CA SER A 5 23.49 -42.59 12.22
C SER A 5 22.03 -42.27 11.90
N HIS A 6 21.12 -43.22 12.11
CA HIS A 6 19.70 -43.00 11.89
C HIS A 6 19.10 -41.93 12.81
N LEU A 7 19.52 -41.89 14.07
CA LEU A 7 19.11 -40.83 15.01
C LEU A 7 19.63 -39.45 14.58
N ILE A 8 20.90 -39.36 14.18
CA ILE A 8 21.51 -38.11 13.69
C ILE A 8 20.78 -37.63 12.43
N GLU A 9 20.59 -38.52 11.45
CA GLU A 9 19.87 -38.20 10.20
C GLU A 9 18.43 -37.72 10.48
N SER A 10 17.70 -38.42 11.36
CA SER A 10 16.33 -38.06 11.71
C SER A 10 16.26 -36.71 12.44
N TYR A 11 17.21 -36.45 13.34
CA TYR A 11 17.30 -35.18 14.07
C TYR A 11 17.68 -34.02 13.15
N GLU A 12 18.64 -34.21 12.25
CA GLU A 12 19.00 -33.21 11.23
C GLU A 12 17.83 -32.91 10.29
N GLN A 13 17.10 -33.93 9.84
CA GLN A 13 15.89 -33.76 9.03
C GLN A 13 14.83 -32.94 9.78
N PHE A 14 14.56 -33.28 11.05
CA PHE A 14 13.63 -32.54 11.88
C PHE A 14 14.04 -31.07 12.05
N LEU A 15 15.32 -30.80 12.32
CA LEU A 15 15.84 -29.43 12.45
C LEU A 15 15.73 -28.65 11.14
N ASN A 16 16.05 -29.27 10.00
CA ASN A 16 15.95 -28.62 8.69
C ASN A 16 14.49 -28.30 8.32
N GLN A 17 13.55 -29.21 8.63
CA GLN A 17 12.11 -28.98 8.43
C GLN A 17 11.59 -27.88 9.36
N SER A 18 12.04 -27.87 10.61
CA SER A 18 11.69 -26.85 11.60
C SER A 18 12.21 -25.47 11.18
N LEU A 19 13.45 -25.40 10.68
CA LEU A 19 14.03 -24.18 10.12
C LEU A 19 13.20 -23.67 8.93
N SER A 20 12.99 -24.53 7.93
CA SER A 20 12.27 -24.17 6.71
C SER A 20 10.85 -23.66 7.03
N SER A 21 10.12 -24.37 7.89
CA SER A 21 8.78 -23.96 8.29
C SER A 21 8.76 -22.67 9.11
N THR A 22 9.75 -22.43 9.97
CA THR A 22 9.87 -21.20 10.76
C THR A 22 10.19 -20.00 9.88
N LEU A 23 11.12 -20.15 8.93
CA LEU A 23 11.47 -19.10 7.97
C LEU A 23 10.28 -18.74 7.07
N LEU A 24 9.53 -19.74 6.59
CA LEU A 24 8.32 -19.51 5.80
C LEU A 24 7.26 -18.73 6.61
N LYS A 25 6.97 -19.16 7.84
CA LYS A 25 6.04 -18.44 8.73
C LYS A 25 6.50 -17.01 9.03
N GLY A 26 7.80 -16.80 9.19
CA GLY A 26 8.40 -15.48 9.38
C GLY A 26 8.16 -14.57 8.18
N LYS A 27 8.41 -15.06 6.96
CA LYS A 27 8.14 -14.34 5.71
C LYS A 27 6.66 -13.99 5.55
N GLU A 28 5.76 -14.94 5.81
CA GLU A 28 4.32 -14.70 5.78
C GLU A 28 3.88 -13.63 6.79
N THR A 29 4.42 -13.70 8.01
CA THR A 29 4.13 -12.72 9.07
C THR A 29 4.59 -11.32 8.64
N LEU A 30 5.78 -11.21 8.04
CA LEU A 30 6.32 -9.93 7.58
C LEU A 30 5.51 -9.35 6.41
N LEU A 31 5.12 -10.19 5.45
CA LEU A 31 4.25 -9.78 4.34
C LEU A 31 2.88 -9.29 4.84
N SER A 32 2.30 -10.00 5.82
CA SER A 32 1.02 -9.59 6.41
C SER A 32 1.14 -8.27 7.17
N LEU A 33 2.23 -8.07 7.93
CA LEU A 33 2.52 -6.81 8.60
C LEU A 33 2.67 -5.66 7.60
N LYS A 34 3.44 -5.85 6.52
CA LYS A 34 3.61 -4.87 5.45
C LYS A 34 2.26 -4.45 4.87
N ASN A 35 1.43 -5.43 4.50
CA ASN A 35 0.10 -5.17 3.93
C ASN A 35 -0.81 -4.43 4.91
N ARG A 36 -0.75 -4.77 6.21
CA ARG A 36 -1.50 -4.07 7.26
C ARG A 36 -1.05 -2.62 7.39
N LEU A 37 0.25 -2.35 7.45
CA LEU A 37 0.80 -0.99 7.55
C LEU A 37 0.39 -0.12 6.36
N ILE A 38 0.42 -0.67 5.14
CA ILE A 38 -0.04 0.05 3.95
C ILE A 38 -1.52 0.42 4.08
N LYS A 39 -2.36 -0.53 4.51
CA LYS A 39 -3.80 -0.32 4.68
C LYS A 39 -4.09 0.73 5.75
N GLU A 40 -3.43 0.65 6.90
CA GLU A 40 -3.57 1.62 7.99
C GLU A 40 -3.11 3.01 7.57
N LEU A 41 -1.98 3.12 6.85
CA LEU A 41 -1.50 4.41 6.35
C LEU A 41 -2.49 5.04 5.37
N LYS A 42 -3.03 4.26 4.42
CA LYS A 42 -4.06 4.75 3.49
C LYS A 42 -5.28 5.28 4.24
N LEU A 43 -5.75 4.54 5.25
CA LEU A 43 -6.90 4.95 6.05
C LEU A 43 -6.61 6.24 6.84
N ASN A 44 -5.45 6.33 7.47
CA ASN A 44 -5.05 7.52 8.23
C ASN A 44 -4.91 8.75 7.32
N LEU A 45 -4.36 8.58 6.11
CA LEU A 45 -4.28 9.64 5.11
C LEU A 45 -5.69 10.09 4.67
N TYR A 46 -6.58 9.14 4.41
CA TYR A 46 -7.97 9.42 4.04
C TYR A 46 -8.68 10.25 5.14
N ILE A 47 -8.57 9.82 6.40
CA ILE A 47 -9.17 10.51 7.55
C ILE A 47 -8.58 11.92 7.68
N LEU A 48 -7.25 12.04 7.66
CA LEU A 48 -6.56 13.32 7.81
C LEU A 48 -6.94 14.32 6.71
N ILE A 49 -7.01 13.86 5.46
CA ILE A 49 -7.40 14.72 4.33
C ILE A 49 -8.86 15.13 4.47
N LYS A 50 -9.76 14.20 4.81
CA LYS A 50 -11.17 14.50 5.03
C LYS A 50 -11.36 15.56 6.12
N GLU A 51 -10.70 15.40 7.27
CA GLU A 51 -10.75 16.38 8.37
C GLU A 51 -10.21 17.74 7.94
N ARG A 52 -9.12 17.80 7.17
CA ARG A 52 -8.58 19.06 6.65
C ARG A 52 -9.54 19.74 5.67
N ILE A 53 -10.21 18.99 4.81
CA ILE A 53 -11.24 19.51 3.90
C ILE A 53 -12.42 20.08 4.69
N GLU A 54 -12.83 19.42 5.77
CA GLU A 54 -13.93 19.88 6.63
C GLU A 54 -13.55 21.16 7.39
N ASN A 55 -12.36 21.21 7.97
CA ASN A 55 -11.89 22.33 8.79
C ASN A 55 -11.48 23.55 7.98
N ASN A 56 -11.04 23.37 6.72
CA ASN A 56 -10.58 24.46 5.88
C ASN A 56 -11.12 24.34 4.45
N TYR A 57 -12.44 24.39 4.34
CA TYR A 57 -13.15 24.15 3.09
C TYR A 57 -12.84 25.20 2.01
N SER A 58 -12.58 26.46 2.39
CA SER A 58 -12.23 27.52 1.43
C SER A 58 -10.90 27.23 0.71
N ASP A 59 -9.86 26.86 1.47
CA ASP A 59 -8.56 26.50 0.90
C ASP A 59 -8.66 25.24 0.04
N TYR A 60 -9.51 24.29 0.44
CA TYR A 60 -9.81 23.12 -0.36
C TYR A 60 -10.48 23.47 -1.70
N ILE A 61 -11.47 24.38 -1.72
CA ILE A 61 -12.06 24.84 -2.98
C ILE A 61 -11.01 25.52 -3.86
N ALA A 62 -10.14 26.36 -3.29
CA ALA A 62 -9.05 26.99 -4.05
C ALA A 62 -8.10 25.93 -4.65
N TYR A 63 -7.80 24.87 -3.91
CA TYR A 63 -7.06 23.72 -4.42
C TYR A 63 -7.79 23.01 -5.57
N LEU A 64 -9.10 22.77 -5.47
CA LEU A 64 -9.89 22.16 -6.55
C LEU A 64 -9.82 23.01 -7.82
N LEU A 65 -10.07 24.30 -7.71
CA LEU A 65 -10.04 25.22 -8.85
C LEU A 65 -8.68 25.22 -9.54
N LYS A 66 -7.59 25.29 -8.76
CA LYS A 66 -6.22 25.20 -9.29
C LYS A 66 -5.98 23.85 -9.98
N SER A 67 -6.48 22.77 -9.41
CA SER A 67 -6.33 21.42 -9.97
C SER A 67 -7.07 21.29 -11.31
N ILE A 68 -8.30 21.81 -11.39
CA ILE A 68 -9.09 21.87 -12.62
C ILE A 68 -8.35 22.71 -13.69
N GLN A 69 -7.83 23.88 -13.31
CA GLN A 69 -7.04 24.74 -14.21
C GLN A 69 -5.79 24.06 -14.76
N ASN A 70 -5.06 23.30 -13.93
CA ASN A 70 -3.86 22.60 -14.37
C ASN A 70 -4.18 21.52 -15.42
N VAL A 71 -5.34 20.88 -15.29
CA VAL A 71 -5.78 19.81 -16.19
C VAL A 71 -6.39 20.38 -17.48
N LYS A 72 -6.96 21.59 -17.44
CA LYS A 72 -7.52 22.30 -18.60
C LYS A 72 -6.57 22.30 -19.81
N PHE A 73 -5.28 22.54 -19.61
CA PHE A 73 -4.29 22.62 -20.69
C PHE A 73 -4.12 21.30 -21.46
N ALA A 74 -4.39 20.15 -20.84
CA ALA A 74 -4.33 18.84 -21.49
C ALA A 74 -5.58 18.52 -22.32
N ILE A 75 -6.66 19.31 -22.15
CA ILE A 75 -8.02 19.01 -22.60
C ILE A 75 -8.54 20.03 -23.64
N ASP A 76 -7.79 21.08 -23.95
CA ASP A 76 -8.19 22.27 -24.74
C ASP A 76 -8.40 22.00 -26.27
N LYS A 77 -8.98 20.84 -26.62
CA LYS A 77 -9.66 20.60 -27.89
C LYS A 77 -11.13 21.01 -27.75
N PRO A 78 -11.82 21.42 -28.83
CA PRO A 78 -13.23 21.81 -28.77
C PRO A 78 -14.11 20.59 -28.50
N GLN A 79 -14.37 20.29 -27.23
CA GLN A 79 -15.20 19.18 -26.77
C GLN A 79 -16.00 19.64 -25.54
N GLU A 80 -17.21 19.13 -25.40
CA GLU A 80 -18.03 19.32 -24.19
C GLU A 80 -17.35 18.65 -22.99
N ILE A 81 -17.35 19.36 -21.86
CA ILE A 81 -16.66 18.96 -20.63
C ILE A 81 -17.71 18.68 -19.56
N GLU A 82 -17.70 17.48 -19.00
CA GLU A 82 -18.53 17.12 -17.86
C GLU A 82 -17.65 16.99 -16.61
N LEU A 83 -17.97 17.76 -15.57
CA LEU A 83 -17.34 17.68 -14.25
C LEU A 83 -18.26 16.98 -13.26
N LYS A 84 -17.76 15.94 -12.59
CA LYS A 84 -18.49 15.22 -11.54
C LYS A 84 -17.86 15.47 -10.17
N PHE A 85 -18.70 15.87 -9.23
CA PHE A 85 -18.30 16.17 -7.85
C PHE A 85 -19.07 15.30 -6.86
N ASN A 86 -18.55 15.19 -5.63
CA ASN A 86 -19.31 14.61 -4.52
C ASN A 86 -20.52 15.51 -4.17
N SER A 87 -21.36 15.05 -3.25
CA SER A 87 -22.59 15.73 -2.86
C SER A 87 -22.38 17.14 -2.31
N LYS A 88 -21.28 17.37 -1.57
CA LYS A 88 -20.98 18.63 -0.91
C LYS A 88 -20.46 19.66 -1.91
N ASP A 89 -19.47 19.25 -2.70
CA ASP A 89 -18.77 20.09 -3.67
C ASP A 89 -19.69 20.43 -4.86
N TYR A 90 -20.54 19.48 -5.28
CA TYR A 90 -21.60 19.75 -6.25
C TYR A 90 -22.52 20.88 -5.80
N LYS A 91 -23.01 20.85 -4.55
CA LYS A 91 -23.87 21.92 -4.01
C LYS A 91 -23.15 23.26 -3.97
N TYR A 92 -21.84 23.27 -3.69
CA TYR A 92 -21.04 24.48 -3.73
C TYR A 92 -20.94 25.03 -5.16
N PHE A 93 -20.56 24.20 -6.13
CA PHE A 93 -20.33 24.66 -7.50
C PHE A 93 -21.61 24.99 -8.27
N ILE A 94 -22.74 24.35 -7.99
CA ILE A 94 -24.03 24.77 -8.58
C ILE A 94 -24.43 26.18 -8.11
N LYS A 95 -24.17 26.53 -6.85
CA LYS A 95 -24.42 27.88 -6.32
C LYS A 95 -23.44 28.93 -6.85
N ASN A 96 -22.26 28.50 -7.29
CA ASN A 96 -21.17 29.35 -7.74
C ASN A 96 -20.72 28.95 -9.17
N PHE A 97 -21.70 28.68 -10.03
CA PHE A 97 -21.49 28.03 -11.34
C PHE A 97 -20.52 28.81 -12.24
N ASP A 98 -20.63 30.14 -12.21
CA ASP A 98 -19.78 31.05 -13.00
C ASP A 98 -18.29 30.86 -12.73
N ILE A 99 -17.90 30.48 -11.51
CA ILE A 99 -16.49 30.26 -11.16
C ILE A 99 -15.89 29.17 -12.03
N ILE A 100 -16.63 28.09 -12.29
CA ILE A 100 -16.17 26.95 -13.09
C ILE A 100 -16.29 27.24 -14.59
N VAL A 101 -17.42 27.77 -15.03
CA VAL A 101 -17.64 28.06 -16.46
C VAL A 101 -16.58 29.02 -16.99
N ASN A 102 -16.24 30.06 -16.22
CA ASN A 102 -15.21 31.03 -16.59
C ASN A 102 -13.79 30.43 -16.67
N LEU A 103 -13.57 29.21 -16.13
CA LEU A 103 -12.31 28.51 -16.32
C LEU A 103 -12.16 27.95 -17.73
N PHE A 104 -13.24 27.69 -18.46
CA PHE A 104 -13.20 26.98 -19.74
C PHE A 104 -13.69 27.86 -20.89
N LYS A 105 -13.18 27.58 -22.10
CA LYS A 105 -13.72 28.20 -23.33
C LYS A 105 -14.85 27.39 -23.96
N ASN A 106 -14.94 26.10 -23.60
CA ASN A 106 -15.95 25.16 -24.07
C ASN A 106 -17.14 25.11 -23.11
N PRO A 107 -18.31 24.62 -23.56
CA PRO A 107 -19.44 24.32 -22.66
C PRO A 107 -19.03 23.32 -21.57
N VAL A 108 -19.45 23.63 -20.33
CA VAL A 108 -19.18 22.81 -19.15
C VAL A 108 -20.50 22.41 -18.49
N GLU A 109 -20.66 21.11 -18.26
CA GLU A 109 -21.72 20.57 -17.42
C GLU A 109 -21.14 20.19 -16.04
N ILE A 110 -21.90 20.49 -14.99
CA ILE A 110 -21.55 20.11 -13.63
C ILE A 110 -22.60 19.14 -13.12
N ASN A 111 -22.17 17.92 -12.81
CA ASN A 111 -23.02 16.84 -12.34
C ASN A 111 -22.56 16.33 -10.98
N LYS A 112 -23.48 15.74 -10.23
CA LYS A 112 -23.15 15.00 -9.02
C LYS A 112 -22.75 13.57 -9.39
N ASP A 113 -21.66 13.07 -8.83
CA ASP A 113 -21.27 11.67 -8.97
C ASP A 113 -22.22 10.76 -8.18
N GLN A 114 -22.42 9.53 -8.66
CA GLN A 114 -23.22 8.52 -7.96
C GLN A 114 -22.50 8.03 -6.68
N HIS A 115 -21.17 8.08 -6.66
CA HIS A 115 -20.35 7.68 -5.53
C HIS A 115 -19.86 8.92 -4.77
N ASP A 116 -20.08 8.94 -3.46
CA ASP A 116 -19.73 10.09 -2.61
C ASP A 116 -18.29 9.94 -2.08
N PHE A 117 -17.33 10.41 -2.87
CA PHE A 117 -15.91 10.46 -2.50
C PHE A 117 -15.61 11.65 -1.57
N ILE A 118 -14.52 11.59 -0.79
CA ILE A 118 -14.20 12.64 0.21
C ILE A 118 -13.82 13.99 -0.38
N GLY A 119 -13.38 13.99 -1.64
CA GLY A 119 -13.04 15.21 -2.36
C GLY A 119 -12.38 14.95 -3.71
N GLY A 120 -12.06 16.03 -4.42
CA GLY A 120 -11.60 15.99 -5.80
C GLY A 120 -12.76 16.06 -6.79
N PHE A 121 -12.53 15.57 -8.00
CA PHE A 121 -13.52 15.59 -9.07
C PHE A 121 -13.18 14.53 -10.12
N LYS A 122 -14.14 14.23 -10.99
CA LYS A 122 -13.89 13.50 -12.24
C LYS A 122 -14.18 14.41 -13.43
N ILE A 123 -13.43 14.25 -14.50
CA ILE A 123 -13.67 14.92 -15.78
C ILE A 123 -14.04 13.86 -16.81
N SER A 124 -15.10 14.09 -17.57
CA SER A 124 -15.43 13.31 -18.75
C SER A 124 -15.49 14.20 -19.99
N LEU A 125 -14.96 13.72 -21.11
CA LEU A 125 -14.99 14.39 -22.41
C LEU A 125 -15.81 13.57 -23.42
N THR A 126 -16.28 14.25 -24.47
CA THR A 126 -17.00 13.65 -25.61
C THR A 126 -18.21 12.79 -25.21
N GLY A 127 -18.98 13.21 -24.20
CA GLY A 127 -20.12 12.41 -23.73
C GLY A 127 -19.73 11.11 -23.00
N GLY A 128 -18.50 11.03 -22.50
CA GLY A 128 -18.04 9.94 -21.61
C GLY A 128 -16.96 9.02 -22.18
N PHE A 129 -16.48 9.21 -23.40
CA PHE A 129 -15.45 8.31 -23.99
C PHE A 129 -14.08 8.44 -23.33
N ILE A 130 -13.74 9.63 -22.84
CA ILE A 130 -12.49 9.86 -22.11
C ILE A 130 -12.86 10.35 -20.73
N SER A 131 -12.47 9.61 -19.69
CA SER A 131 -12.71 9.99 -18.31
C SER A 131 -11.41 10.01 -17.50
N TYR A 132 -11.24 11.05 -16.70
CA TYR A 132 -10.12 11.25 -15.81
C TYR A 132 -10.63 11.36 -14.39
N ASP A 133 -10.13 10.49 -13.52
CA ASP A 133 -10.45 10.50 -12.11
C ASP A 133 -9.37 11.26 -11.32
N TYR A 134 -9.74 12.43 -10.79
CA TYR A 134 -8.93 13.27 -9.91
C TYR A 134 -9.49 13.29 -8.48
N THR A 135 -10.26 12.27 -8.11
CA THR A 135 -10.71 12.11 -6.72
C THR A 135 -9.52 11.90 -5.80
N ILE A 136 -9.65 12.37 -4.56
CA ILE A 136 -8.62 12.14 -3.53
C ILE A 136 -8.40 10.64 -3.32
N ASP A 137 -9.46 9.83 -3.38
CA ASP A 137 -9.40 8.38 -3.25
C ASP A 137 -8.47 7.78 -4.33
N ASN A 138 -8.68 8.16 -5.59
CA ASN A 138 -7.84 7.71 -6.69
C ASN A 138 -6.40 8.26 -6.59
N LEU A 139 -6.20 9.47 -6.07
CA LEU A 139 -4.86 10.02 -5.84
C LEU A 139 -4.10 9.24 -4.77
N ILE A 140 -4.76 8.88 -3.67
CA ILE A 140 -4.20 8.02 -2.61
C ILE A 140 -3.83 6.65 -3.21
N ASP A 141 -4.71 6.06 -4.01
CA ASP A 141 -4.48 4.76 -4.61
C ASP A 141 -3.38 4.77 -5.67
N LYS A 142 -3.31 5.78 -6.54
CA LYS A 142 -2.20 5.93 -7.50
C LYS A 142 -0.84 6.10 -6.81
N LYS A 143 -0.82 6.72 -5.64
CA LYS A 143 0.40 6.87 -4.83
C LYS A 143 0.67 5.66 -3.93
N SER A 144 -0.20 4.66 -3.93
CA SER A 144 -0.01 3.46 -3.09
C SER A 144 1.23 2.66 -3.45
N SER A 145 1.61 2.58 -4.73
CA SER A 145 2.86 1.94 -5.15
C SER A 145 4.09 2.67 -4.62
N PHE A 146 4.05 3.99 -4.54
CA PHE A 146 5.12 4.79 -3.92
C PHE A 146 5.18 4.54 -2.41
N ILE A 147 4.03 4.53 -1.73
CA ILE A 147 3.94 4.17 -0.30
C ILE A 147 4.51 2.77 -0.05
N GLN A 148 4.14 1.80 -0.88
CA GLN A 148 4.65 0.43 -0.81
C GLN A 148 6.16 0.37 -0.96
N MET A 149 6.71 1.13 -1.91
CA MET A 149 8.15 1.24 -2.14
C MET A 149 8.86 1.83 -0.92
N GLU A 150 8.37 2.93 -0.35
CA GLU A 150 8.97 3.55 0.83
C GLU A 150 8.92 2.62 2.06
N ILE A 151 7.80 1.94 2.30
CA ILE A 151 7.69 0.93 3.37
C ILE A 151 8.67 -0.24 3.14
N SER A 152 8.86 -0.65 1.89
CA SER A 152 9.84 -1.67 1.52
C SER A 152 11.30 -1.22 1.72
N LYS A 153 11.59 0.07 1.77
CA LYS A 153 12.94 0.55 2.13
C LYS A 153 13.20 0.46 3.63
N ILE A 154 12.15 0.63 4.44
CA ILE A 154 12.22 0.50 5.89
C ILE A 154 12.37 -0.96 6.29
N ILE A 155 11.59 -1.85 5.66
CA ILE A 155 11.70 -3.31 5.83
C ILE A 155 12.69 -3.81 4.79
N ASN A 156 13.99 -3.67 5.09
CA ASN A 156 15.05 -4.01 4.14
C ASN A 156 15.21 -5.54 4.03
N ASP A 157 15.29 -6.07 2.81
CA ASP A 157 15.62 -7.48 2.54
C ASP A 157 16.95 -7.91 3.21
N ALA A 158 17.85 -6.96 3.48
CA ALA A 158 19.08 -7.21 4.22
C ALA A 158 18.83 -7.61 5.69
N GLU A 159 17.83 -7.04 6.37
CA GLU A 159 17.47 -7.42 7.74
C GLU A 159 16.84 -8.81 7.76
N ILE A 160 16.00 -9.13 6.76
CA ILE A 160 15.42 -10.47 6.59
C ILE A 160 16.53 -11.51 6.40
N LYS A 161 17.51 -11.22 5.54
CA LYS A 161 18.68 -12.10 5.34
C LYS A 161 19.55 -12.22 6.60
N GLY A 162 19.63 -11.16 7.40
CA GLY A 162 20.29 -11.20 8.71
C GLY A 162 19.62 -12.20 9.65
N ILE A 163 18.29 -12.12 9.77
CA ILE A 163 17.49 -13.06 10.57
C ILE A 163 17.62 -14.49 10.03
N GLU A 164 17.56 -14.69 8.72
CA GLU A 164 17.77 -16.01 8.09
C GLU A 164 19.12 -16.62 8.52
N LYS A 165 20.18 -15.82 8.44
CA LYS A 165 21.54 -16.26 8.80
C LYS A 165 21.68 -16.58 10.29
N GLU A 166 21.05 -15.80 11.17
CA GLU A 166 21.04 -16.09 12.62
C GLU A 166 20.33 -17.42 12.93
N PHE A 167 19.21 -17.69 12.26
CA PHE A 167 18.50 -18.96 12.40
C PHE A 167 19.29 -20.14 11.85
N GLU A 168 19.94 -19.99 10.70
CA GLU A 168 20.85 -21.01 10.14
C GLU A 168 21.99 -21.34 11.11
N ASN A 169 22.63 -20.31 11.67
CA ASN A 169 23.71 -20.48 12.65
C ASN A 169 23.21 -21.18 13.92
N PHE A 170 22.02 -20.83 14.42
CA PHE A 170 21.42 -21.49 15.58
C PHE A 170 21.20 -22.99 15.31
N ILE A 171 20.65 -23.34 14.15
CA ILE A 171 20.41 -24.74 13.76
C ILE A 171 21.72 -25.51 13.64
N GLN A 172 22.74 -24.91 13.02
CA GLN A 172 24.06 -25.52 12.90
C GLN A 172 24.66 -25.82 14.29
N ASN A 173 24.56 -24.88 15.22
CA ASN A 173 24.99 -25.08 16.61
C ASN A 173 24.24 -26.22 17.32
N GLN A 174 22.96 -26.43 17.03
CA GLN A 174 22.20 -27.55 17.61
C GLN A 174 22.61 -28.91 17.03
N LYS A 175 22.92 -28.98 15.73
CA LYS A 175 23.46 -30.20 15.08
C LYS A 175 24.81 -30.60 15.66
N GLU A 176 25.67 -29.63 15.94
CA GLU A 176 26.98 -29.86 16.56
C GLU A 176 26.83 -30.37 18.01
N LYS A 177 25.95 -29.76 18.80
CA LYS A 177 25.67 -30.18 20.19
C LYS A 177 25.19 -31.62 20.30
N ILE A 178 24.25 -32.07 19.45
CA ILE A 178 23.78 -33.45 19.54
C ILE A 178 24.90 -34.45 19.19
N SER A 179 25.78 -34.08 18.27
CA SER A 179 26.93 -34.90 17.89
C SER A 179 27.92 -35.04 19.05
N GLU A 180 28.14 -33.96 19.80
CA GLU A 180 28.94 -33.98 21.03
C GLU A 180 28.29 -34.82 22.14
N TYR A 181 26.99 -34.64 22.42
CA TYR A 181 26.29 -35.41 23.44
C TYR A 181 26.32 -36.92 23.17
N LEU A 182 26.13 -37.33 21.90
CA LEU A 182 26.22 -38.74 21.51
C LEU A 182 27.64 -39.29 21.66
N ARG A 183 28.67 -38.48 21.43
CA ARG A 183 30.07 -38.85 21.66
C ARG A 183 30.39 -39.00 23.14
N TYR A 184 29.90 -38.10 24.00
CA TYR A 184 30.04 -38.22 25.46
C TYR A 184 29.33 -39.45 26.01
N TYR A 185 28.13 -39.75 25.53
CA TYR A 185 27.39 -40.94 25.96
C TYR A 185 28.13 -42.24 25.64
N GLU A 186 28.79 -42.32 24.48
CA GLU A 186 29.65 -43.45 24.13
C GLU A 186 30.83 -43.59 25.09
N GLN A 187 31.45 -42.49 25.52
CA GLN A 187 32.57 -42.52 26.47
C GLN A 187 32.20 -42.97 27.88
N ILE A 188 30.91 -42.89 28.26
CA ILE A 188 30.41 -43.32 29.57
C ILE A 188 29.99 -44.81 29.56
N GLN A 189 29.64 -45.36 28.40
CA GLN A 189 29.28 -46.77 28.23
C GLN A 189 30.47 -47.72 28.03
N PHE A 190 31.70 -47.19 27.95
CA PHE A 190 32.96 -47.93 27.94
C PHE A 190 33.76 -47.65 29.21
#